data_AF-A0A3D4UTX1-F1
#
_entry.id   AF-A0A3D4UTX1-F1
#
_cell.length_a   1.000
_cell.length_b   1.000
_cell.length_c   1.000
_cell.angle_alpha   90.00
_cell.angle_beta   90.00
_cell.angle_gamma   90.00
#
_symmetry.space_group_name_H-M   'P 1'
#
loop_
_entity.id
_entity.type
_entity.pdbx_description
1 polymer ?
#
loop_
_entity_poly.entity_id
_entity_poly.type
_entity_poly.pdbx_seq_one_letter_code
_entity_poly.pdbx_strand_id
1 'polypeptide(L)'
;MGFLDHSTNNIIVDAVLTTKGREFLAANDGSFSIIKFAVGDDEVDYSLIKQLGRTLGKEKIEKNTPVMEALTNGSQALKHRCLSLSPATFGGALFYPIGVFEGDATLGTSGVLKLSTKNKSRNRFTYRLSMQDENSIPEDFQSGNFELEINSNLLTVSGEIPEFTYPDSTAAYELIPSTANSESVILRTELV
;
A
#
# COMPACT_ATOMS: atom_id res chain seq x y z
N MET A 1 24.85 -8.77 10.60
CA MET A 1 25.65 -8.39 9.41
C MET A 1 26.95 -7.81 9.90
N GLY A 2 28.08 -8.50 9.74
CA GLY A 2 29.38 -8.01 10.21
C GLY A 2 29.95 -6.93 9.30
N PHE A 3 30.55 -5.89 9.88
CA PHE A 3 31.26 -4.84 9.13
C PHE A 3 32.75 -5.19 9.03
N LEU A 4 33.28 -5.27 7.81
CA LEU A 4 34.71 -5.44 7.54
C LEU A 4 35.29 -4.09 7.10
N ASP A 5 36.34 -3.61 7.77
CA ASP A 5 37.02 -2.37 7.44
C ASP A 5 37.69 -2.46 6.05
N HIS A 6 37.45 -1.47 5.19
CA HIS A 6 38.21 -1.34 3.95
C HIS A 6 38.37 0.11 3.45
N SER A 7 39.62 0.53 3.32
CA SER A 7 40.15 1.82 2.86
C SER A 7 39.85 2.16 1.38
N THR A 8 38.77 1.64 0.79
CA THR A 8 38.40 1.93 -0.60
C THR A 8 36.88 1.91 -0.71
N ASN A 9 36.34 2.76 -1.59
CA ASN A 9 34.95 3.24 -1.69
C ASN A 9 33.85 2.17 -1.98
N ASN A 10 34.03 0.95 -1.49
CA ASN A 10 33.15 -0.20 -1.65
C ASN A 10 32.66 -0.65 -0.27
N ILE A 11 31.34 -0.80 -0.13
CA ILE A 11 30.73 -1.38 1.08
C ILE A 11 30.73 -2.90 0.92
N ILE A 12 31.54 -3.59 1.72
CA ILE A 12 31.56 -5.05 1.79
C ILE A 12 30.69 -5.46 2.98
N VAL A 13 29.74 -6.35 2.73
CA VAL A 13 28.79 -6.83 3.75
C VAL A 13 29.04 -8.31 4.00
N ASP A 14 29.26 -8.67 5.27
CA ASP A 14 29.32 -10.07 5.67
C ASP A 14 27.91 -10.62 5.95
N ALA A 15 27.52 -11.64 5.19
CA ALA A 15 26.22 -12.28 5.24
C ALA A 15 26.37 -13.81 5.28
N VAL A 16 25.64 -14.45 6.19
CA VAL A 16 25.54 -15.91 6.26
C VAL A 16 24.22 -16.40 5.67
N LEU A 17 24.28 -17.53 4.97
CA LEU A 17 23.07 -18.18 4.47
C LEU A 17 22.28 -18.81 5.62
N THR A 18 20.95 -18.70 5.55
CA THR A 18 20.06 -19.49 6.40
C THR A 18 20.18 -20.98 6.09
N THR A 19 19.62 -21.83 6.95
CA THR A 19 19.61 -23.29 6.69
C THR A 19 19.04 -23.63 5.31
N LYS A 20 17.95 -22.98 4.91
CA LYS A 20 17.35 -23.16 3.57
C LYS A 20 18.27 -22.66 2.44
N GLY A 21 18.94 -21.53 2.64
CA GLY A 21 19.91 -21.02 1.66
C GLY A 21 21.08 -21.99 1.47
N ARG A 22 21.56 -22.61 2.55
CA ARG A 22 22.61 -23.64 2.48
C ARG A 22 22.15 -24.90 1.76
N GLU A 23 20.89 -25.32 1.92
CA GLU A 23 20.31 -26.44 1.16
C GLU A 23 20.33 -26.17 -0.34
N PHE A 24 19.90 -24.97 -0.77
CA PHE A 24 19.92 -24.59 -2.18
C PHE A 24 21.33 -24.47 -2.74
N LEU A 25 22.27 -23.95 -1.95
CA LEU A 25 23.68 -23.93 -2.35
C LEU A 25 24.25 -25.36 -2.49
N ALA A 26 23.89 -26.26 -1.58
CA ALA A 26 24.36 -27.65 -1.58
C ALA A 26 23.79 -28.48 -2.75
N ALA A 27 22.62 -28.11 -3.28
CA ALA A 27 22.04 -28.77 -4.45
C ALA A 27 22.91 -28.61 -5.71
N ASN A 28 23.71 -27.54 -5.80
CA ASN A 28 24.69 -27.28 -6.87
C ASN A 28 24.16 -27.49 -8.30
N ASP A 29 22.89 -27.17 -8.51
CA ASP A 29 22.17 -27.31 -9.78
C ASP A 29 22.20 -26.01 -10.61
N GLY A 30 22.90 -24.98 -10.14
CA GLY A 30 22.97 -23.66 -10.76
C GLY A 30 21.71 -22.80 -10.58
N SER A 31 20.68 -23.28 -9.86
CA SER A 31 19.44 -22.54 -9.63
C SER A 31 19.56 -21.47 -8.54
N PHE A 32 20.56 -21.58 -7.66
CA PHE A 32 20.74 -20.67 -6.53
C PHE A 32 21.60 -19.46 -6.91
N SER A 33 20.99 -18.28 -6.98
CA SER A 33 21.67 -17.01 -7.21
C SER A 33 21.09 -15.90 -6.33
N ILE A 34 21.97 -15.08 -5.75
CA ILE A 34 21.58 -13.95 -4.88
C ILE A 34 21.46 -12.70 -5.75
N ILE A 35 20.24 -12.37 -6.17
CA ILE A 35 19.96 -11.24 -7.08
C ILE A 35 19.41 -9.99 -6.38
N LYS A 36 19.00 -10.12 -5.12
CA LYS A 36 18.35 -9.05 -4.35
C LYS A 36 18.79 -9.14 -2.90
N PHE A 37 18.94 -7.96 -2.29
CA PHE A 37 19.14 -7.82 -0.86
C PHE A 37 18.15 -6.80 -0.32
N ALA A 38 17.93 -6.84 0.99
CA ALA A 38 17.17 -5.83 1.71
C ALA A 38 17.95 -5.45 2.97
N VAL A 39 17.82 -4.19 3.37
CA VAL A 39 18.41 -3.66 4.60
C VAL A 39 17.29 -3.37 5.61
N GLY A 40 17.63 -3.32 6.88
CA GLY A 40 16.72 -2.87 7.94
C GLY A 40 17.49 -2.07 9.00
N ASP A 41 16.74 -1.43 9.88
CA ASP A 41 17.18 -0.45 10.85
C ASP A 41 16.56 -0.65 12.24
N ASP A 42 16.10 -1.87 12.56
CA ASP A 42 15.42 -2.19 13.80
C ASP A 42 16.29 -2.00 15.05
N GLU A 43 17.61 -2.02 14.92
CA GLU A 43 18.54 -1.73 16.02
C GLU A 43 18.95 -0.26 16.13
N VAL A 44 18.45 0.61 15.25
CA VAL A 44 18.77 2.04 15.25
C VAL A 44 17.80 2.81 16.13
N ASP A 45 18.31 3.38 17.22
CA ASP A 45 17.53 4.29 18.06
C ASP A 45 17.50 5.71 17.49
N TYR A 46 16.46 5.99 16.69
CA TYR A 46 16.21 7.32 16.12
C TYR A 46 15.80 8.39 17.15
N SER A 47 15.49 8.03 18.41
CA SER A 47 15.13 9.01 19.43
C SER A 47 16.30 9.94 19.79
N LEU A 48 17.54 9.46 19.62
CA LEU A 48 18.76 10.27 19.76
C LEU A 48 18.81 11.44 18.76
N ILE A 49 18.31 11.26 17.53
CA ILE A 49 18.22 12.33 16.54
C ILE A 49 17.20 13.38 16.96
N LYS A 50 16.06 12.96 17.53
CA LYS A 50 15.02 13.88 18.01
C LYS A 50 15.52 14.75 19.18
N GLN A 51 16.37 14.19 20.05
CA GLN A 51 16.88 14.88 21.24
C GLN A 51 18.10 15.77 20.97
N LEU A 52 19.05 15.30 20.15
CA LEU A 52 20.36 15.95 19.98
C LEU A 52 20.51 16.68 18.63
N GLY A 53 19.49 16.60 17.77
CA GLY A 53 19.55 17.10 16.40
C GLY A 53 20.31 16.15 15.47
N ARG A 54 20.19 16.38 14.15
CA ARG A 54 20.72 15.45 13.12
C ARG A 54 22.24 15.29 13.15
N THR A 55 22.97 16.36 13.43
CA THR A 55 24.44 16.38 13.41
C THR A 55 25.03 15.52 14.52
N LEU A 56 24.64 15.78 15.77
CA LEU A 56 25.13 15.05 16.93
C LEU A 56 24.45 13.69 17.10
N GLY A 57 23.16 13.59 16.76
CA GLY A 57 22.40 12.35 16.82
C GLY A 57 22.93 11.27 15.89
N LYS A 58 23.30 11.63 14.64
CA LYS A 58 23.93 10.71 13.69
C LYS A 58 25.23 10.13 14.24
N GLU A 59 26.13 10.99 14.70
CA GLU A 59 27.42 10.55 15.25
C GLU A 59 27.22 9.66 16.48
N LYS A 60 26.22 9.97 17.31
CA LYS A 60 25.90 9.19 18.50
C LYS A 60 25.36 7.81 18.16
N ILE A 61 24.50 7.71 17.14
CA ILE A 61 23.99 6.44 16.62
C ILE A 61 25.15 5.61 16.07
N GLU A 62 25.97 6.19 15.18
CA GLU A 62 27.12 5.48 14.55
C GLU A 62 28.10 4.91 15.58
N LYS A 63 28.28 5.58 16.71
CA LYS A 63 29.20 5.13 17.78
C LYS A 63 28.57 4.17 18.78
N ASN A 64 27.25 4.20 18.93
CA ASN A 64 26.54 3.41 19.95
C ASN A 64 25.87 2.16 19.38
N THR A 65 25.54 2.13 18.09
CA THR A 65 24.92 0.96 17.48
C THR A 65 25.94 -0.19 17.43
N PRO A 66 25.68 -1.31 18.12
CA PRO A 66 26.61 -2.43 18.12
C PRO A 66 26.69 -3.06 16.73
N VAL A 67 27.89 -3.49 16.33
CA VAL A 67 28.05 -4.30 15.12
C VAL A 67 27.53 -5.70 15.41
N MET A 68 26.44 -6.08 14.74
CA MET A 68 25.81 -7.39 14.95
C MET A 68 26.37 -8.44 14.00
N GLU A 69 26.65 -9.63 14.49
CA GLU A 69 27.06 -10.75 13.64
C GLU A 69 25.90 -11.25 12.77
N ALA A 70 26.21 -11.99 11.72
CA ALA A 70 25.20 -12.54 10.84
C ALA A 70 24.58 -13.81 11.47
N LEU A 71 23.25 -13.84 11.59
CA LEU A 71 22.51 -14.96 12.19
C LEU A 71 22.00 -15.91 11.11
N THR A 72 22.15 -17.22 11.32
CA THR A 72 21.63 -18.24 10.38
C THR A 72 20.15 -18.59 10.61
N ASN A 73 19.59 -18.16 11.73
CA ASN A 73 18.20 -18.43 12.09
C ASN A 73 17.26 -17.38 11.51
N GLY A 74 16.43 -17.78 10.54
CA GLY A 74 15.46 -16.89 9.89
C GLY A 74 14.38 -16.34 10.82
N SER A 75 14.11 -16.98 11.97
CA SER A 75 13.13 -16.45 12.94
C SER A 75 13.66 -15.26 13.73
N GLN A 76 14.98 -15.07 13.80
CA GLN A 76 15.65 -13.95 14.45
C GLN A 76 16.34 -13.02 13.44
N ALA A 77 16.16 -13.29 12.14
CA ALA A 77 16.63 -12.42 11.08
C ALA A 77 15.72 -11.19 10.93
N LEU A 78 16.15 -10.27 10.06
CA LEU A 78 15.49 -9.03 9.70
C LEU A 78 13.96 -9.16 9.58
N LYS A 79 13.22 -8.48 10.46
CA LYS A 79 11.75 -8.48 10.47
C LYS A 79 11.15 -7.34 9.66
N HIS A 80 11.76 -6.17 9.74
CA HIS A 80 11.29 -4.96 9.09
C HIS A 80 12.33 -4.54 8.06
N ARG A 81 11.92 -4.50 6.79
CA ARG A 81 12.78 -4.05 5.70
C ARG A 81 12.60 -2.56 5.52
N CYS A 82 13.70 -1.82 5.39
CA CYS A 82 13.63 -0.44 4.93
C CYS A 82 13.10 -0.44 3.49
N LEU A 83 12.08 0.38 3.26
CA LEU A 83 11.51 0.61 1.94
C LEU A 83 11.88 2.02 1.49
N SER A 84 12.33 2.16 0.24
CA SER A 84 12.46 3.47 -0.39
C SER A 84 11.12 3.82 -1.01
N LEU A 85 10.40 4.73 -0.35
CA LEU A 85 9.17 5.32 -0.87
C LEU A 85 9.51 6.63 -1.60
N SER A 86 8.72 6.99 -2.59
CA SER A 86 8.89 8.29 -3.24
C SER A 86 8.65 9.44 -2.24
N PRO A 87 9.27 10.62 -2.42
CA PRO A 87 9.11 11.74 -1.49
C PRO A 87 7.64 12.18 -1.27
N ALA A 88 6.78 12.02 -2.27
CA ALA A 88 5.35 12.26 -2.15
C ALA A 88 4.71 11.29 -1.13
N THR A 89 5.13 10.03 -1.16
CA THR A 89 4.61 8.94 -0.34
C THR A 89 5.09 9.03 1.11
N PHE A 90 6.31 9.48 1.37
CA PHE A 90 6.84 9.58 2.74
C PHE A 90 6.13 10.64 3.60
N GLY A 91 5.61 11.72 3.00
CA GLY A 91 4.76 12.70 3.68
C GLY A 91 3.35 12.19 3.99
N GLY A 92 2.76 11.44 3.04
CA GLY A 92 1.40 10.91 3.15
C GLY A 92 1.26 9.54 3.85
N ALA A 93 2.33 8.74 3.96
CA ALA A 93 2.32 7.36 4.49
C ALA A 93 2.01 7.25 5.99
N LEU A 94 1.95 8.37 6.72
CA LEU A 94 1.50 8.39 8.12
C LEU A 94 -0.04 8.48 8.23
N PHE A 95 -0.76 8.57 7.12
CA PHE A 95 -2.21 8.79 7.10
C PHE A 95 -2.93 7.64 6.40
N TYR A 96 -3.99 7.15 7.04
CA TYR A 96 -4.89 6.16 6.47
C TYR A 96 -5.87 6.88 5.53
N PRO A 97 -5.97 6.51 4.24
CA PRO A 97 -6.93 7.12 3.34
C PRO A 97 -8.35 6.81 3.84
N ILE A 98 -9.19 7.85 3.94
CA ILE A 98 -10.60 7.68 4.29
C ILE A 98 -11.43 7.62 3.02
N GLY A 99 -12.29 6.59 2.92
CA GLY A 99 -13.28 6.49 1.86
C GLY A 99 -14.44 7.45 2.12
N VAL A 100 -14.63 8.41 1.22
CA VAL A 100 -15.74 9.34 1.24
C VAL A 100 -16.73 8.93 0.15
N PHE A 101 -17.98 8.73 0.54
CA PHE A 101 -19.09 8.47 -0.38
C PHE A 101 -19.93 9.74 -0.51
N GLU A 102 -19.98 10.28 -1.71
CA GLU A 102 -20.84 11.41 -2.07
C GLU A 102 -21.89 10.93 -3.07
N GLY A 103 -23.11 11.45 -3.02
CA GLY A 103 -24.13 11.11 -3.99
C GLY A 103 -25.25 12.13 -4.04
N ASP A 104 -26.10 12.03 -5.06
CA ASP A 104 -27.27 12.91 -5.23
C ASP A 104 -28.38 12.66 -4.18
N ALA A 105 -28.14 11.78 -3.21
CA ALA A 105 -29.07 11.35 -2.17
C ALA A 105 -28.65 11.89 -0.80
N THR A 106 -29.63 12.19 0.07
CA THR A 106 -29.37 12.65 1.44
C THR A 106 -28.81 11.50 2.27
N LEU A 107 -27.62 11.68 2.86
CA LEU A 107 -27.01 10.70 3.76
C LEU A 107 -27.89 10.55 5.02
N GLY A 108 -28.44 9.36 5.25
CA GLY A 108 -29.13 9.06 6.51
C GLY A 108 -28.13 8.87 7.65
N THR A 109 -28.58 9.07 8.89
CA THR A 109 -27.78 9.02 10.13
C THR A 109 -27.07 7.67 10.39
N SER A 110 -27.35 6.63 9.60
CA SER A 110 -26.81 5.27 9.76
C SER A 110 -25.93 4.81 8.58
N GLY A 111 -25.36 5.74 7.79
CA GLY A 111 -24.54 5.38 6.63
C GLY A 111 -25.33 4.77 5.46
N VAL A 112 -26.66 4.85 5.51
CA VAL A 112 -27.56 4.41 4.44
C VAL A 112 -27.83 5.58 3.51
N LEU A 113 -27.42 5.44 2.25
CA LEU A 113 -27.70 6.40 1.19
C LEU A 113 -29.00 6.01 0.48
N LYS A 114 -30.03 6.87 0.55
CA LYS A 114 -31.37 6.55 0.04
C LYS A 114 -31.56 6.98 -1.42
N LEU A 115 -31.83 6.02 -2.30
CA LEU A 115 -32.15 6.32 -3.70
C LEU A 115 -33.59 6.83 -3.85
N SER A 116 -33.79 7.97 -4.52
CA SER A 116 -35.14 8.46 -4.87
C SER A 116 -35.44 8.13 -6.33
N THR A 117 -36.48 7.33 -6.55
CA THR A 117 -36.95 6.94 -7.89
C THR A 117 -38.09 7.83 -8.40
N LYS A 118 -38.67 8.69 -7.55
CA LYS A 118 -39.91 9.41 -7.86
C LYS A 118 -39.80 10.40 -9.02
N ASN A 119 -38.64 11.02 -9.24
CA ASN A 119 -38.42 12.04 -10.28
C ASN A 119 -37.06 11.90 -10.99
N LYS A 120 -36.30 10.85 -10.69
CA LYS A 120 -34.92 10.70 -11.16
C LYS A 120 -34.59 9.22 -11.34
N SER A 121 -34.51 8.77 -12.60
CA SER A 121 -34.12 7.40 -12.95
C SER A 121 -32.60 7.19 -12.99
N ARG A 122 -31.82 8.27 -12.82
CA ARG A 122 -30.36 8.27 -12.80
C ARG A 122 -29.84 8.92 -11.54
N ASN A 123 -29.02 8.21 -10.79
CA ASN A 123 -28.44 8.70 -9.54
C ASN A 123 -26.93 8.59 -9.61
N ARG A 124 -26.24 9.71 -9.37
CA ARG A 124 -24.79 9.73 -9.36
C ARG A 124 -24.27 9.42 -7.96
N PHE A 125 -23.29 8.54 -7.91
CA PHE A 125 -22.49 8.19 -6.76
C PHE A 125 -21.05 8.51 -7.09
N THR A 126 -20.37 9.22 -6.22
CA THR A 126 -18.95 9.52 -6.33
C THR A 126 -18.26 8.91 -5.14
N TYR A 127 -17.36 7.96 -5.41
CA TYR A 127 -16.42 7.48 -4.43
C TYR A 127 -15.13 8.28 -4.52
N ARG A 128 -14.66 8.78 -3.38
CA ARG A 128 -13.39 9.52 -3.28
C ARG A 128 -12.57 8.95 -2.14
N LEU A 129 -11.33 8.60 -2.42
CA LEU A 129 -10.33 8.43 -1.37
C LEU A 129 -9.78 9.82 -1.05
N SER A 130 -9.92 10.26 0.20
CA SER A 130 -9.36 11.52 0.68
C SER A 130 -8.37 11.24 1.81
N MET A 131 -7.36 12.10 1.94
CA MET A 131 -6.57 12.18 3.16
C MET A 131 -7.12 13.29 4.05
N GLN A 132 -7.04 13.11 5.36
CA GLN A 132 -7.65 14.01 6.35
C GLN A 132 -7.03 15.41 6.33
N ASP A 133 -5.74 15.52 5.94
CA ASP A 133 -4.95 16.76 6.04
C ASP A 133 -4.16 17.11 4.76
N GLU A 134 -4.34 16.37 3.65
CA GLU A 134 -3.66 16.65 2.37
C GLU A 134 -4.61 16.58 1.16
N ASN A 135 -4.33 17.42 0.15
CA ASN A 135 -5.13 17.55 -1.08
C ASN A 135 -4.81 16.50 -2.15
N SER A 136 -3.84 15.61 -1.94
CA SER A 136 -3.43 14.61 -2.95
C SER A 136 -2.88 13.34 -2.31
N ILE A 137 -3.38 12.19 -2.76
CA ILE A 137 -2.83 10.89 -2.37
C ILE A 137 -1.57 10.62 -3.21
N PRO A 138 -0.44 10.23 -2.58
CA PRO A 138 0.78 9.88 -3.29
C PRO A 138 0.58 8.75 -4.30
N GLU A 139 1.29 8.80 -5.45
CA GLU A 139 1.15 7.84 -6.57
C GLU A 139 1.28 6.37 -6.14
N ASP A 140 2.13 6.09 -5.15
CA ASP A 140 2.33 4.72 -4.64
C ASP A 140 1.11 4.18 -3.86
N PHE A 141 0.19 5.05 -3.43
CA PHE A 141 -1.04 4.70 -2.70
C PHE A 141 -2.31 4.94 -3.54
N GLN A 142 -2.18 5.31 -4.80
CA GLN A 142 -3.34 5.51 -5.66
C GLN A 142 -3.94 4.15 -6.02
N SER A 143 -5.25 3.98 -5.83
CA SER A 143 -5.96 2.79 -6.30
C SER A 143 -6.13 2.88 -7.81
N GLY A 144 -5.65 1.86 -8.53
CA GLY A 144 -5.75 1.81 -9.98
C GLY A 144 -7.16 1.48 -10.48
N ASN A 145 -7.86 0.57 -9.80
CA ASN A 145 -9.15 0.04 -10.26
C ASN A 145 -10.16 0.03 -9.10
N PHE A 146 -11.44 0.24 -9.42
CA PHE A 146 -12.54 0.08 -8.48
C PHE A 146 -13.44 -1.06 -8.94
N GLU A 147 -13.73 -2.00 -8.04
CA GLU A 147 -14.72 -3.04 -8.28
C GLU A 147 -16.06 -2.61 -7.66
N LEU A 148 -17.12 -2.63 -8.46
CA LEU A 148 -18.47 -2.32 -8.04
C LEU A 148 -19.38 -3.52 -8.27
N GLU A 149 -19.90 -4.08 -7.19
CA GLU A 149 -20.93 -5.12 -7.21
C GLU A 149 -22.30 -4.53 -6.93
N ILE A 150 -23.25 -4.72 -7.86
CA ILE A 150 -24.64 -4.24 -7.72
C ILE A 150 -25.62 -5.32 -8.15
N ASN A 151 -26.86 -5.27 -7.63
CA ASN A 151 -27.89 -6.19 -8.05
C ASN A 151 -28.37 -5.88 -9.48
N SER A 152 -28.16 -6.82 -10.41
CA SER A 152 -28.42 -6.66 -11.84
C SER A 152 -29.90 -6.54 -12.19
N ASN A 153 -30.81 -6.94 -11.31
CA ASN A 153 -32.26 -6.85 -11.56
C ASN A 153 -32.82 -5.46 -11.23
N LEU A 154 -32.09 -4.66 -10.46
CA LEU A 154 -32.57 -3.37 -9.93
C LEU A 154 -31.74 -2.18 -10.40
N LEU A 155 -30.44 -2.41 -10.62
CA LEU A 155 -29.45 -1.36 -10.84
C LEU A 155 -28.52 -1.75 -11.99
N THR A 156 -28.23 -0.77 -12.84
CA THR A 156 -27.22 -0.89 -13.90
C THR A 156 -26.30 0.33 -13.89
N VAL A 157 -25.05 0.16 -14.27
CA VAL A 157 -24.13 1.29 -14.45
C VAL A 157 -24.40 1.93 -15.81
N SER A 158 -24.61 3.24 -15.82
CA SER A 158 -24.94 3.99 -17.03
C SER A 158 -23.75 4.05 -18.00
N GLY A 159 -23.79 3.24 -19.05
CA GLY A 159 -22.80 3.31 -20.14
C GLY A 159 -21.63 2.34 -20.00
N GLU A 160 -21.63 1.52 -18.95
CA GLU A 160 -20.70 0.42 -18.75
C GLU A 160 -21.42 -0.92 -18.90
N ILE A 161 -20.69 -1.94 -19.32
CA ILE A 161 -21.16 -3.33 -19.30
C ILE A 161 -20.52 -4.05 -18.11
N PRO A 162 -21.26 -4.95 -17.43
CA PRO A 162 -20.68 -5.73 -16.36
C PRO A 162 -19.62 -6.69 -16.92
N GLU A 163 -18.52 -6.83 -16.21
CA GLU A 163 -17.47 -7.80 -16.54
C GLU A 163 -17.96 -9.22 -16.25
N PHE A 164 -18.67 -9.39 -15.14
CA PHE A 164 -19.27 -10.66 -14.75
C PHE A 164 -20.65 -10.46 -14.13
N THR A 165 -21.55 -11.41 -14.39
CA THR A 165 -22.83 -11.51 -13.69
C THR A 165 -22.90 -12.85 -12.98
N TYR A 166 -22.97 -12.80 -11.67
CA TYR A 166 -23.08 -13.95 -10.79
C TYR A 166 -24.49 -14.58 -10.85
N PRO A 167 -24.62 -15.89 -10.55
CA PRO A 167 -25.91 -16.59 -10.55
C PRO A 167 -26.93 -16.05 -9.54
N ASP A 168 -26.49 -15.26 -8.55
CA ASP A 168 -27.31 -14.63 -7.52
C ASP A 168 -27.92 -13.29 -7.97
N SER A 169 -27.83 -12.95 -9.25
CA SER A 169 -28.23 -11.64 -9.81
C SER A 169 -27.38 -10.47 -9.32
N THR A 170 -26.11 -10.70 -9.00
CA THR A 170 -25.11 -9.66 -8.76
C THR A 170 -24.29 -9.43 -10.02
N ALA A 171 -24.13 -8.19 -10.45
CA ALA A 171 -23.27 -7.78 -11.56
C ALA A 171 -22.05 -7.03 -11.02
N ALA A 172 -20.85 -7.47 -11.42
CA ALA A 172 -19.57 -6.85 -11.10
C ALA A 172 -19.10 -5.96 -12.26
N TYR A 173 -18.68 -4.75 -11.92
CA TYR A 173 -18.13 -3.77 -12.85
C TYR A 173 -16.73 -3.39 -12.38
N GLU A 174 -15.75 -3.53 -13.27
CA GLU A 174 -14.43 -2.93 -13.09
C GLU A 174 -14.45 -1.52 -13.66
N LEU A 175 -14.21 -0.53 -12.80
CA LEU A 175 -14.26 0.88 -13.13
C LEU A 175 -12.86 1.48 -13.08
N ILE A 176 -12.48 2.11 -14.19
CA ILE A 176 -11.21 2.82 -14.31
C ILE A 176 -11.46 4.28 -13.90
N PRO A 177 -10.80 4.79 -12.85
CA PRO A 177 -11.04 6.15 -12.38
C PRO A 177 -10.67 7.21 -13.43
N SER A 178 -11.61 8.11 -13.68
CA SER A 178 -11.46 9.29 -14.53
C SER A 178 -10.52 10.35 -13.94
N THR A 179 -10.24 10.30 -12.63
CA THR A 179 -9.26 11.13 -11.93
C THR A 179 -8.64 10.31 -10.81
N ALA A 180 -7.33 10.46 -10.58
CA ALA A 180 -6.63 9.75 -9.51
C ALA A 180 -7.41 9.83 -8.20
N ASN A 181 -7.76 8.66 -7.64
CA ASN A 181 -8.43 8.50 -6.33
C ASN A 181 -9.91 8.89 -6.25
N SER A 182 -10.55 9.26 -7.36
CA SER A 182 -11.98 9.52 -7.37
C SER A 182 -12.64 8.93 -8.60
N GLU A 183 -13.74 8.23 -8.39
CA GLU A 183 -14.56 7.78 -9.50
C GLU A 183 -16.04 8.09 -9.27
N SER A 184 -16.67 8.61 -10.32
CA SER A 184 -18.09 8.96 -10.30
C SER A 184 -18.89 8.03 -11.20
N VAL A 185 -19.74 7.22 -10.58
CA VAL A 185 -20.60 6.24 -11.24
C VAL A 185 -22.02 6.75 -11.27
N ILE A 186 -22.68 6.64 -12.42
CA ILE A 186 -24.10 6.94 -12.54
C ILE A 186 -24.87 5.63 -12.57
N LEU A 187 -25.61 5.34 -11.51
CA LEU A 187 -26.51 4.19 -11.45
C LEU A 187 -27.85 4.55 -12.07
N ARG A 188 -28.35 3.68 -12.94
CA ARG A 188 -29.71 3.71 -13.46
C ARG A 188 -30.54 2.67 -12.73
N THR A 189 -31.79 3.01 -12.46
CA THR A 189 -32.77 2.07 -11.91
C THR A 189 -33.70 1.63 -13.03
N GLU A 190 -33.82 0.32 -13.22
CA GLU A 190 -34.79 -0.29 -14.12
C GLU A 190 -35.94 -0.85 -13.28
N LEU A 191 -36.82 0.03 -12.83
CA LEU A 191 -38.12 -0.37 -12.30
C LEU A 191 -39.10 -0.36 -13.47
N VAL A 192 -39.54 -1.56 -13.87
CA VAL A 192 -40.75 -1.77 -14.69
C VAL A 192 -41.98 -1.57 -13.83
#